data_AF-A0A1J5KGN1-F1
#
_entry.id   AF-A0A1J5KGN1-F1
#
_cell.length_a   1.000
_cell.length_b   1.000
_cell.length_c   1.000
_cell.angle_alpha   90.00
_cell.angle_beta   90.00
_cell.angle_gamma   90.00
#
_symmetry.space_group_name_H-M   'P 1'
#
loop_
_entity.id
_entity.type
_entity.pdbx_description
1 polymer ?
#
loop_
_entity_poly.entity_id
_entity_poly.type
_entity_poly.pdbx_seq_one_letter_code
_entity_poly.pdbx_strand_id
1 'polypeptide(L)'
;MKKIFYSFIVLTTALSIIGCSGDRDLNDDKFSADPQSGWVVFDPSAPSVANAIVGCDPDAVTEIVIPLLLDAPSNKDGLTVEYTITDTEGTSAGIITHSGYADFPKGSREGTITIGYSQDIASSLGFTITLTTPSRSNVSIGHPDNVDPLTYDVRINRGIRDGLLGVYEDNVAATSNTYVVSQGAAANEIIISDMSQLFTAGATSQTRVFVAEDGTLSGPPYLENYFYENPNVGDTYVDNVSGTSDSCAGDINISFILRFGTSATGDQNVVLNRL
;
A
#
# COMPACT_ATOMS: atom_id res chain seq x y z
N MET A 1 17.35 31.39 63.45
CA MET A 1 17.67 29.95 63.25
C MET A 1 16.40 29.17 62.99
N LYS A 2 16.40 28.37 61.90
CA LYS A 2 15.68 27.09 61.72
C LYS A 2 14.17 27.05 61.97
N LYS A 3 13.31 27.66 61.13
CA LYS A 3 11.86 27.31 61.16
C LYS A 3 11.10 27.24 59.82
N ILE A 4 11.71 27.37 58.65
CA ILE A 4 10.91 27.40 57.39
C ILE A 4 11.33 26.36 56.32
N PHE A 5 12.44 25.64 56.47
CA PHE A 5 12.96 24.82 55.36
C PHE A 5 12.64 23.31 55.36
N TYR A 6 11.87 22.79 56.32
CA TYR A 6 11.56 21.35 56.38
C TYR A 6 10.13 20.98 55.94
N SER A 7 9.27 21.95 55.62
CA SER A 7 7.89 21.65 55.20
C SER A 7 7.71 21.45 53.69
N PHE A 8 8.75 21.66 52.87
CA PHE A 8 8.64 21.58 51.40
C PHE A 8 9.29 20.33 50.79
N ILE A 9 9.96 19.49 51.59
CA ILE A 9 10.62 18.25 51.11
C ILE A 9 9.79 16.99 51.40
N VAL A 10 8.75 17.08 52.24
CA VAL A 10 7.88 15.92 52.54
C VAL A 10 6.62 15.89 51.66
N LEU A 11 6.31 16.96 50.94
CA LEU A 11 5.12 17.03 50.07
C LEU A 11 5.42 16.77 48.58
N THR A 12 6.69 16.75 48.16
CA THR A 12 7.11 16.50 46.77
C THR A 12 7.55 15.06 46.49
N THR A 13 7.62 14.19 47.52
CA THR A 13 7.89 12.76 47.35
C THR A 13 6.63 11.88 47.37
N ALA A 14 5.44 12.47 47.45
CA ALA A 14 4.16 11.74 47.52
C ALA A 14 3.35 11.75 46.21
N LEU A 15 3.89 12.29 45.10
CA LEU A 15 3.13 12.49 43.85
C LEU A 15 3.78 11.92 42.58
N SER A 16 4.81 11.06 42.69
CA SER A 16 5.45 10.44 41.52
C SER A 16 5.28 8.92 41.44
N ILE A 17 4.27 8.37 42.11
CA ILE A 17 3.87 6.96 41.95
C ILE A 17 2.34 6.86 41.88
N ILE A 18 1.75 7.57 40.93
CA ILE A 18 0.63 6.97 40.19
C ILE A 18 1.29 6.23 39.03
N GLY A 19 1.92 5.11 39.35
CA GLY A 19 2.03 4.06 38.37
C GLY A 19 0.61 3.68 38.00
N CYS A 20 0.36 3.47 36.71
CA CYS A 20 -0.82 2.73 36.26
C CYS A 20 -0.74 1.32 36.86
N SER A 21 -1.20 1.17 38.10
CA SER A 21 -1.36 -0.11 38.76
C SER A 21 -2.72 -0.10 39.43
N GLY A 22 -3.61 -0.98 38.98
CA GLY A 22 -4.88 -1.24 39.63
C GLY A 22 -6.07 -1.15 38.68
N ASP A 23 -6.50 -2.33 38.24
CA ASP A 23 -7.87 -2.69 37.86
C ASP A 23 -8.41 -2.28 36.47
N ARG A 24 -7.62 -1.55 35.66
CA ARG A 24 -7.91 -1.33 34.22
C ARG A 24 -6.64 -1.29 33.37
N ASP A 25 -5.78 -2.30 33.53
CA ASP A 25 -4.73 -2.48 32.52
C ASP A 25 -5.38 -3.05 31.24
N LEU A 26 -5.53 -2.20 30.22
CA LEU A 26 -5.95 -2.64 28.88
C LEU A 26 -4.96 -3.63 28.25
N ASN A 27 -3.75 -3.76 28.83
CA ASN A 27 -2.67 -4.59 28.33
C ASN A 27 -2.46 -5.88 29.14
N ASP A 28 -3.33 -6.23 30.09
CA ASP A 28 -3.30 -7.51 30.83
C ASP A 28 -1.91 -7.86 31.42
N ASP A 29 -1.28 -6.91 32.14
CA ASP A 29 0.03 -7.04 32.80
C ASP A 29 1.23 -7.30 31.88
N LYS A 30 1.02 -7.36 30.56
CA LYS A 30 2.05 -7.72 29.57
C LYS A 30 3.31 -6.86 29.71
N PHE A 31 3.20 -5.54 29.78
CA PHE A 31 4.39 -4.70 29.56
C PHE A 31 5.27 -4.39 30.78
N SER A 32 4.73 -4.43 32.00
CA SER A 32 5.50 -4.05 33.20
C SER A 32 6.14 -5.24 33.91
N ALA A 33 5.50 -6.41 33.84
CA ALA A 33 6.00 -7.66 34.41
C ALA A 33 6.77 -8.53 33.38
N ASP A 34 6.43 -8.41 32.09
CA ASP A 34 7.03 -9.17 31.00
C ASP A 34 7.38 -8.25 29.81
N PRO A 35 8.51 -7.50 29.88
CA PRO A 35 8.86 -6.49 28.89
C PRO A 35 9.17 -7.06 27.49
N GLN A 36 9.07 -8.37 27.32
CA GLN A 36 9.23 -9.07 26.05
C GLN A 36 7.91 -9.53 25.45
N SER A 37 6.80 -9.43 26.18
CA SER A 37 5.46 -9.66 25.68
C SER A 37 4.97 -8.47 24.83
N GLY A 38 3.98 -8.73 23.98
CA GLY A 38 3.48 -7.72 23.04
C GLY A 38 2.71 -8.32 21.87
N TRP A 39 2.68 -7.59 20.76
CA TRP A 39 2.07 -8.06 19.51
C TRP A 39 2.94 -7.79 18.30
N VAL A 40 2.79 -8.63 17.28
CA VAL A 40 3.40 -8.43 15.97
C VAL A 40 2.34 -8.03 14.96
N VAL A 41 2.66 -7.02 14.17
CA VAL A 41 1.84 -6.48 13.09
C VAL A 41 2.70 -6.24 11.84
N PHE A 42 2.06 -6.13 10.68
CA PHE A 42 2.70 -5.48 9.53
C PHE A 42 2.99 -4.02 9.88
N ASP A 43 4.09 -3.46 9.40
CA ASP A 43 4.41 -2.06 9.67
C ASP A 43 3.30 -1.16 9.07
N PRO A 44 2.56 -0.40 9.89
CA PRO A 44 1.43 0.41 9.42
C PRO A 44 1.88 1.60 8.57
N SER A 45 3.17 1.93 8.56
CA SER A 45 3.75 2.94 7.67
C SER A 45 4.10 2.41 6.28
N ALA A 46 4.10 1.09 6.09
CA ALA A 46 4.33 0.48 4.80
C ALA A 46 3.08 0.58 3.89
N PRO A 47 3.26 0.53 2.56
CA PRO A 47 2.13 0.39 1.65
C PRO A 47 1.27 -0.81 2.01
N SER A 48 -0.05 -0.71 1.83
CA SER A 48 -0.96 -1.85 2.10
C SER A 48 -0.78 -3.02 1.12
N VAL A 49 -0.06 -2.81 0.02
CA VAL A 49 0.24 -3.81 -1.02
C VAL A 49 1.68 -3.64 -1.47
N ALA A 50 2.46 -4.71 -1.53
CA ALA A 50 3.74 -4.71 -2.23
C ALA A 50 3.55 -5.07 -3.71
N ASN A 51 4.15 -4.30 -4.60
CA ASN A 51 4.09 -4.52 -6.03
C ASN A 51 5.49 -4.75 -6.61
N ALA A 52 5.62 -5.74 -7.48
CA ALA A 52 6.81 -5.98 -8.29
C ALA A 52 6.41 -6.14 -9.77
N ILE A 53 7.36 -5.89 -10.68
CA ILE A 53 7.16 -6.02 -12.12
C ILE A 53 8.31 -6.83 -12.69
N VAL A 54 7.96 -7.84 -13.48
CA VAL A 54 8.97 -8.65 -14.16
C VAL A 54 9.34 -8.07 -15.53
N GLY A 55 10.58 -8.29 -15.95
CA GLY A 55 11.06 -7.92 -17.28
C GLY A 55 11.47 -6.45 -17.44
N CYS A 56 11.46 -5.68 -16.35
CA CYS A 56 11.89 -4.28 -16.35
C CYS A 56 13.40 -4.09 -16.22
N ASP A 57 14.05 -4.99 -15.48
CA ASP A 57 15.50 -5.01 -15.32
C ASP A 57 15.94 -6.47 -15.15
N PRO A 58 16.72 -7.02 -16.10
CA PRO A 58 17.22 -8.39 -16.00
C PRO A 58 18.21 -8.60 -14.85
N ASP A 59 18.79 -7.51 -14.32
CA ASP A 59 19.77 -7.53 -13.24
C ASP A 59 19.15 -7.11 -11.88
N ALA A 60 17.86 -6.78 -11.83
CA ALA A 60 17.20 -6.34 -10.60
C ALA A 60 17.11 -7.47 -9.56
N VAL A 61 17.24 -7.05 -8.30
CA VAL A 61 16.99 -7.92 -7.14
C VAL A 61 15.53 -8.37 -7.19
N THR A 62 15.30 -9.68 -7.34
CA THR A 62 13.96 -10.27 -7.40
C THR A 62 13.41 -10.60 -6.02
N GLU A 63 13.47 -9.62 -5.11
CA GLU A 63 12.98 -9.80 -3.75
C GLU A 63 12.01 -8.70 -3.37
N ILE A 64 10.91 -9.09 -2.74
CA ILE A 64 9.97 -8.21 -2.09
C ILE A 64 10.24 -8.30 -0.58
N VAL A 65 10.52 -7.16 0.05
CA VAL A 65 10.76 -7.06 1.49
C VAL A 65 9.54 -6.42 2.14
N ILE A 66 8.90 -7.15 3.04
CA ILE A 66 7.69 -6.74 3.74
C ILE A 66 8.07 -6.48 5.21
N PRO A 67 7.99 -5.22 5.67
CA PRO A 67 8.37 -4.85 7.03
C PRO A 67 7.29 -5.25 8.05
N LEU A 68 7.77 -5.69 9.21
CA LEU A 68 6.96 -6.03 10.37
C LEU A 68 7.44 -5.25 11.59
N LEU A 69 6.51 -5.02 12.51
CA LEU A 69 6.79 -4.38 13.79
C LEU A 69 6.38 -5.29 14.95
N LEU A 70 7.27 -5.39 15.94
CA LEU A 70 6.99 -5.94 17.25
C LEU A 70 6.74 -4.78 18.22
N ASP A 71 5.50 -4.62 18.63
CA ASP A 71 5.14 -3.69 19.70
C ASP A 71 5.35 -4.37 21.05
N ALA A 72 6.57 -4.20 21.56
CA ALA A 72 6.97 -4.62 22.88
C ALA A 72 7.97 -3.61 23.46
N PRO A 73 8.11 -3.51 24.79
CA PRO A 73 9.16 -2.70 25.42
C PRO A 73 10.57 -3.15 25.04
N SER A 74 10.78 -4.44 24.78
CA SER A 74 12.08 -5.01 24.43
C SER A 74 11.97 -6.30 23.60
N ASN A 75 13.00 -6.60 22.80
CA ASN A 75 13.15 -7.87 22.10
C ASN A 75 14.51 -8.52 22.37
N LYS A 76 14.84 -8.77 23.64
CA LYS A 76 16.20 -9.23 24.00
C LYS A 76 16.56 -10.58 23.35
N ASP A 77 15.62 -11.51 23.29
CA ASP A 77 15.87 -12.88 22.86
C ASP A 77 15.62 -13.13 21.37
N GLY A 78 15.10 -12.13 20.65
CA GLY A 78 14.66 -12.30 19.28
C GLY A 78 13.27 -12.93 19.21
N LEU A 79 12.70 -12.99 18.01
CA LEU A 79 11.40 -13.61 17.76
C LEU A 79 11.35 -14.11 16.33
N THR A 80 10.88 -15.33 16.13
CA THR A 80 10.39 -15.77 14.82
C THR A 80 8.86 -15.80 14.81
N VAL A 81 8.26 -15.46 13.66
CA VAL A 81 6.82 -15.49 13.43
C VAL A 81 6.53 -16.28 12.16
N GLU A 82 5.77 -17.36 12.27
CA GLU A 82 5.29 -18.12 11.13
C GLU A 82 4.25 -17.31 10.34
N TYR A 83 4.18 -17.57 9.03
CA TYR A 83 3.14 -17.01 8.17
C TYR A 83 2.69 -18.02 7.11
N THR A 84 1.50 -17.80 6.57
CA THR A 84 0.95 -18.55 5.45
C THR A 84 0.78 -17.66 4.23
N ILE A 85 0.86 -18.26 3.05
CA ILE A 85 0.59 -17.61 1.77
C ILE A 85 -0.68 -18.23 1.18
N THR A 86 -1.61 -17.38 0.75
CA THR A 86 -2.81 -17.79 0.03
C THR A 86 -2.85 -17.08 -1.32
N ASP A 87 -2.85 -17.86 -2.40
CA ASP A 87 -2.93 -17.31 -3.77
C ASP A 87 -4.29 -16.63 -4.00
N THR A 88 -4.27 -15.41 -4.54
CA THR A 88 -5.45 -14.64 -4.93
C THR A 88 -5.55 -14.47 -6.44
N GLU A 89 -4.42 -14.49 -7.15
CA GLU A 89 -4.32 -14.47 -8.60
C GLU A 89 -3.17 -15.38 -9.05
N GLY A 90 -3.44 -16.29 -10.00
CA GLY A 90 -2.43 -17.24 -10.47
C GLY A 90 -2.04 -18.27 -9.41
N THR A 91 -0.82 -18.81 -9.49
CA THR A 91 -0.28 -19.71 -8.46
C THR A 91 1.16 -19.38 -8.12
N SER A 92 1.44 -19.17 -6.83
CA SER A 92 2.77 -18.79 -6.34
C SER A 92 3.70 -19.98 -6.22
N ALA A 93 3.13 -21.20 -6.16
CA ALA A 93 3.87 -22.43 -5.96
C ALA A 93 4.93 -22.66 -7.04
N GLY A 94 6.20 -22.77 -6.61
CA GLY A 94 7.34 -22.98 -7.51
C GLY A 94 7.79 -21.73 -8.28
N ILE A 95 7.10 -20.59 -8.09
CA ILE A 95 7.44 -19.30 -8.69
C ILE A 95 8.13 -18.39 -7.68
N ILE A 96 7.70 -18.44 -6.41
CA ILE A 96 8.30 -17.68 -5.32
C ILE A 96 9.17 -18.56 -4.42
N THR A 97 10.16 -17.93 -3.78
CA THR A 97 11.00 -18.54 -2.73
C THR A 97 10.78 -17.79 -1.42
N HIS A 98 10.60 -18.54 -0.34
CA HIS A 98 10.31 -17.96 0.96
C HIS A 98 10.70 -18.91 2.11
N SER A 99 10.93 -18.37 3.30
CA SER A 99 11.31 -19.15 4.50
C SER A 99 10.11 -19.76 5.23
N GLY A 100 8.93 -19.13 5.11
CA GLY A 100 7.72 -19.47 5.89
C GLY A 100 7.70 -18.87 7.30
N TYR A 101 8.73 -18.09 7.65
CA TYR A 101 8.79 -17.35 8.91
C TYR A 101 9.51 -16.01 8.75
N ALA A 102 9.02 -15.00 9.45
CA ALA A 102 9.71 -13.73 9.63
C ALA A 102 10.66 -13.81 10.82
N ASP A 103 11.82 -13.16 10.71
CA ASP A 103 12.80 -13.08 11.79
C ASP A 103 12.86 -11.65 12.35
N PHE A 104 12.83 -11.55 13.68
CA PHE A 104 13.10 -10.34 14.45
C PHE A 104 14.42 -10.55 15.20
N PRO A 105 15.51 -9.93 14.74
CA PRO A 105 16.81 -10.08 15.37
C PRO A 105 16.79 -9.67 16.84
N LYS A 106 17.67 -10.30 17.63
CA LYS A 106 17.87 -9.96 19.04
C LYS A 106 18.21 -8.47 19.20
N GLY A 107 17.45 -7.79 20.05
CA GLY A 107 17.55 -6.36 20.31
C GLY A 107 16.79 -5.46 19.34
N SER A 108 16.24 -6.00 18.24
CA SER A 108 15.45 -5.25 17.26
C SER A 108 13.95 -5.48 17.47
N ARG A 109 13.15 -4.43 17.29
CA ARG A 109 11.68 -4.56 17.20
C ARG A 109 11.17 -4.59 15.77
N GLU A 110 12.07 -4.47 14.81
CA GLU A 110 11.80 -4.56 13.39
C GLU A 110 12.14 -5.96 12.91
N GLY A 111 11.25 -6.50 12.08
CA GLY A 111 11.41 -7.79 11.41
C GLY A 111 11.00 -7.67 9.95
N THR A 112 11.34 -8.68 9.15
CA THR A 112 11.04 -8.66 7.72
C THR A 112 10.61 -10.03 7.23
N ILE A 113 9.70 -10.05 6.26
CA ILE A 113 9.47 -11.19 5.38
C ILE A 113 10.12 -10.86 4.04
N THR A 114 10.97 -11.75 3.55
CA THR A 114 11.57 -11.65 2.22
C THR A 114 10.97 -12.71 1.32
N ILE A 115 10.36 -12.28 0.21
CA ILE A 115 9.82 -13.15 -0.81
C ILE A 115 10.65 -12.97 -2.08
N GLY A 116 11.39 -14.00 -2.46
CA GLY A 116 12.06 -14.06 -3.75
C GLY A 116 11.07 -14.44 -4.85
N TYR A 117 11.26 -13.94 -6.06
CA TYR A 117 10.45 -14.28 -7.23
C TYR A 117 11.29 -14.48 -8.50
N SER A 118 10.68 -15.09 -9.52
CA SER A 118 11.31 -15.27 -10.84
C SER A 118 11.01 -14.08 -11.76
N GLN A 119 11.98 -13.68 -12.59
CA GLN A 119 11.72 -12.76 -13.72
C GLN A 119 10.94 -13.46 -14.85
N ASP A 120 10.96 -14.80 -14.89
CA ASP A 120 10.37 -15.61 -15.94
C ASP A 120 8.99 -16.16 -15.52
N ILE A 121 8.07 -15.30 -15.10
CA ILE A 121 6.68 -15.71 -14.83
C ILE A 121 5.86 -15.72 -16.12
N ALA A 122 4.90 -16.63 -16.24
CA ALA A 122 4.03 -16.74 -17.42
C ALA A 122 2.81 -15.80 -17.37
N SER A 123 2.39 -15.38 -16.19
CA SER A 123 1.30 -14.42 -15.96
C SER A 123 1.55 -13.68 -14.65
N SER A 124 0.83 -12.58 -14.45
CA SER A 124 0.79 -11.88 -13.16
C SER A 124 0.34 -12.83 -12.04
N LEU A 125 0.81 -12.53 -10.83
CA LEU A 125 0.57 -13.30 -9.62
C LEU A 125 0.11 -12.36 -8.51
N GLY A 126 -0.87 -12.78 -7.73
CA GLY A 126 -1.30 -12.13 -6.51
C GLY A 126 -1.41 -13.13 -5.38
N PHE A 127 -0.98 -12.77 -4.18
CA PHE A 127 -1.15 -13.58 -2.99
C PHE A 127 -1.22 -12.73 -1.73
N THR A 128 -1.90 -13.26 -0.71
CA THR A 128 -2.02 -12.64 0.60
C THR A 128 -1.16 -13.39 1.60
N ILE A 129 -0.37 -12.65 2.37
CA ILE A 129 0.40 -13.17 3.50
C ILE A 129 -0.38 -12.95 4.79
N THR A 130 -0.51 -14.00 5.60
CA THR A 130 -1.15 -13.93 6.91
C THR A 130 -0.20 -14.44 7.99
N LEU A 131 0.07 -13.61 9.00
CA LEU A 131 0.87 -14.00 10.16
C LEU A 131 0.06 -14.99 11.03
N THR A 132 0.71 -16.03 11.55
CA THR A 132 0.02 -17.11 12.29
C THR A 132 0.53 -17.29 13.71
N THR A 133 1.78 -17.75 13.87
CA THR A 133 2.28 -18.25 15.16
C THR A 133 3.60 -17.57 15.53
N PRO A 134 3.66 -16.82 16.64
CA PRO A 134 4.93 -16.38 17.19
C PRO A 134 5.60 -17.51 17.97
N SER A 135 6.93 -17.59 17.91
CA SER A 135 7.74 -18.54 18.69
C SER A 135 7.67 -18.32 20.20
N ARG A 136 7.22 -17.13 20.65
CA ARG A 136 7.07 -16.79 22.05
C ARG A 136 5.59 -16.75 22.43
N SER A 137 5.19 -17.53 23.43
CA SER A 137 3.78 -17.68 23.85
C SER A 137 3.17 -16.43 24.49
N ASN A 138 4.02 -15.48 24.92
CA ASN A 138 3.62 -14.19 25.49
C ASN A 138 3.51 -13.08 24.43
N VAL A 139 3.76 -13.40 23.15
CA VAL A 139 3.54 -12.51 22.02
C VAL A 139 2.30 -12.97 21.27
N SER A 140 1.48 -12.03 20.81
CA SER A 140 0.29 -12.30 20.00
C SER A 140 0.46 -11.75 18.58
N ILE A 141 -0.35 -12.22 17.63
CA ILE A 141 -0.44 -11.62 16.29
C ILE A 141 -1.59 -10.63 16.31
N GLY A 142 -1.35 -9.42 15.80
CA GLY A 142 -2.35 -8.36 15.78
C GLY A 142 -2.44 -7.57 17.07
N HIS A 143 -2.70 -6.27 16.93
CA HIS A 143 -3.02 -5.42 18.07
C HIS A 143 -4.45 -5.75 18.58
N PRO A 144 -4.70 -5.77 19.91
CA PRO A 144 -6.00 -6.14 20.50
C PRO A 144 -7.22 -5.31 20.05
N ASP A 145 -7.00 -4.10 19.57
CA ASP A 145 -8.06 -3.23 19.04
C ASP A 145 -8.46 -3.58 17.59
N ASN A 146 -7.75 -4.51 16.94
CA ASN A 146 -7.91 -4.92 15.55
C ASN A 146 -7.83 -3.76 14.54
N VAL A 147 -7.08 -2.72 14.86
CA VAL A 147 -6.89 -1.57 13.96
C VAL A 147 -5.82 -1.86 12.92
N ASP A 148 -4.80 -2.65 13.26
CA ASP A 148 -3.71 -2.99 12.36
C ASP A 148 -4.04 -4.17 11.46
N PRO A 149 -3.58 -4.15 10.18
CA PRO A 149 -3.82 -5.24 9.25
C PRO A 149 -3.09 -6.52 9.70
N LEU A 150 -3.81 -7.66 9.64
CA LEU A 150 -3.27 -9.01 9.89
C LEU A 150 -2.83 -9.71 8.61
N THR A 151 -3.11 -9.07 7.48
CA THR A 151 -2.86 -9.57 6.14
C THR A 151 -2.12 -8.53 5.33
N TYR A 152 -1.25 -8.98 4.44
CA TYR A 152 -0.52 -8.12 3.53
C TYR A 152 -0.58 -8.69 2.13
N ASP A 153 -1.06 -7.88 1.19
CA ASP A 153 -1.21 -8.31 -0.20
C ASP A 153 0.06 -8.04 -1.00
N VAL A 154 0.40 -8.99 -1.86
CA VAL A 154 1.56 -8.91 -2.73
C VAL A 154 1.12 -9.20 -4.16
N ARG A 155 1.60 -8.37 -5.09
CA ARG A 155 1.36 -8.55 -6.52
C ARG A 155 2.65 -8.50 -7.31
N ILE A 156 2.86 -9.49 -8.18
CA ILE A 156 3.97 -9.56 -9.12
C ILE A 156 3.38 -9.51 -10.52
N ASN A 157 3.54 -8.38 -11.18
CA ASN A 157 2.88 -8.10 -12.45
C ASN A 157 3.75 -8.49 -13.64
N ARG A 158 3.12 -9.11 -14.63
CA ARG A 158 3.72 -9.43 -15.93
C ARG A 158 3.11 -8.58 -17.03
N GLY A 159 3.98 -7.99 -17.84
CA GLY A 159 3.58 -7.22 -19.03
C GLY A 159 3.20 -5.78 -18.69
N ILE A 160 3.18 -4.94 -19.72
CA ILE A 160 3.06 -3.48 -19.56
C ILE A 160 1.77 -3.11 -18.82
N ARG A 161 0.63 -3.68 -19.22
CA ARG A 161 -0.68 -3.32 -18.64
C ARG A 161 -0.79 -3.61 -17.14
N ASP A 162 -0.42 -4.80 -16.70
CA ASP A 162 -0.51 -5.16 -15.27
C ASP A 162 0.52 -4.42 -14.44
N GLY A 163 1.69 -4.13 -15.01
CA GLY A 163 2.71 -3.30 -14.36
C GLY A 163 2.28 -1.85 -14.14
N LEU A 164 1.17 -1.41 -14.73
CA LEU A 164 0.60 -0.07 -14.53
C LEU A 164 -0.51 -0.02 -13.47
N LEU A 165 -0.85 -1.15 -12.84
CA LEU A 165 -1.87 -1.16 -11.79
C LEU A 165 -1.29 -0.60 -10.49
N GLY A 166 -2.07 0.22 -9.78
CA GLY A 166 -1.63 0.81 -8.51
C GLY A 166 -2.16 2.21 -8.28
N VAL A 167 -1.47 2.94 -7.40
CA VAL A 167 -1.81 4.30 -7.01
C VAL A 167 -0.82 5.26 -7.67
N TYR A 168 -1.35 6.34 -8.24
CA TYR A 168 -0.59 7.30 -9.03
C TYR A 168 -0.85 8.73 -8.56
N GLU A 169 0.07 9.64 -8.84
CA GLU A 169 -0.10 11.08 -8.68
C GLU A 169 0.17 11.85 -9.98
N ASP A 170 -0.53 12.96 -10.19
CA ASP A 170 -0.24 13.87 -11.31
C ASP A 170 0.80 14.94 -10.97
N ASN A 171 1.47 15.42 -12.02
CA ASN A 171 2.40 16.56 -11.95
C ASN A 171 1.78 17.89 -12.42
N VAL A 172 0.44 18.00 -12.51
CA VAL A 172 -0.24 19.06 -13.26
C VAL A 172 -0.52 20.31 -12.40
N ALA A 173 -0.45 20.24 -11.07
CA ALA A 173 -0.76 21.37 -10.20
C ALA A 173 0.09 21.52 -8.92
N ALA A 174 -0.07 22.65 -8.23
CA ALA A 174 0.53 22.91 -6.91
C ALA A 174 0.00 21.99 -5.79
N THR A 175 -1.01 21.18 -6.10
CA THR A 175 -1.56 20.10 -5.28
C THR A 175 -1.61 18.86 -6.16
N SER A 176 -0.85 17.82 -5.83
CA SER A 176 -0.94 16.53 -6.54
C SER A 176 -2.28 15.86 -6.19
N ASN A 177 -3.02 15.41 -7.19
CA ASN A 177 -4.16 14.53 -6.97
C ASN A 177 -3.71 13.08 -7.06
N THR A 178 -4.37 12.20 -6.32
CA THR A 178 -4.10 10.77 -6.33
C THR A 178 -5.15 10.03 -7.16
N TYR A 179 -4.71 9.09 -7.97
CA TYR A 179 -5.53 8.27 -8.85
C TYR A 179 -5.31 6.79 -8.55
N VAL A 180 -6.36 5.99 -8.73
CA VAL A 180 -6.25 4.54 -8.68
C VAL A 180 -6.37 3.99 -10.10
N VAL A 181 -5.33 3.31 -10.55
CA VAL A 181 -5.29 2.58 -11.82
C VAL A 181 -5.61 1.13 -11.53
N SER A 182 -6.75 0.67 -12.05
CA SER A 182 -7.24 -0.70 -11.86
C SER A 182 -7.44 -1.43 -13.19
N GLN A 183 -7.65 -2.74 -13.12
CA GLN A 183 -7.84 -3.58 -14.30
C GLN A 183 -9.21 -3.32 -14.94
N GLY A 184 -9.23 -3.16 -16.27
CA GLY A 184 -10.46 -3.08 -17.06
C GLY A 184 -11.04 -4.45 -17.42
N ALA A 185 -12.14 -4.45 -18.18
CA ALA A 185 -12.80 -5.67 -18.62
C ALA A 185 -12.03 -6.39 -19.71
N ALA A 186 -11.36 -5.65 -20.61
CA ALA A 186 -10.51 -6.23 -21.63
C ALA A 186 -9.09 -6.53 -21.11
N ALA A 187 -8.43 -7.53 -21.72
CA ALA A 187 -7.11 -8.01 -21.31
C ALA A 187 -5.97 -6.99 -21.47
N ASN A 188 -6.22 -5.86 -22.13
CA ASN A 188 -5.27 -4.78 -22.31
C ASN A 188 -5.82 -3.44 -21.82
N GLU A 189 -6.86 -3.47 -20.98
CA GLU A 189 -7.54 -2.26 -20.48
C GLU A 189 -7.15 -1.95 -19.05
N ILE A 190 -6.94 -0.66 -18.78
CA ILE A 190 -6.85 -0.08 -17.44
C ILE A 190 -7.98 0.93 -17.25
N ILE A 191 -8.40 1.10 -15.99
CA ILE A 191 -9.36 2.11 -15.55
C ILE A 191 -8.64 3.08 -14.64
N ILE A 192 -8.59 4.36 -15.02
CA ILE A 192 -8.05 5.44 -14.21
C ILE A 192 -9.21 6.12 -13.48
N SER A 193 -9.26 5.98 -12.17
CA SER A 193 -10.33 6.52 -11.35
C SER A 193 -10.07 7.98 -11.00
N ASP A 194 -11.13 8.78 -10.95
CA ASP A 194 -11.19 10.16 -10.44
C ASP A 194 -10.32 11.21 -11.18
N MET A 195 -9.97 10.94 -12.44
CA MET A 195 -9.37 11.93 -13.35
C MET A 195 -10.17 13.24 -13.49
N SER A 196 -11.49 13.24 -13.25
CA SER A 196 -12.32 14.46 -13.30
C SER A 196 -11.96 15.50 -12.26
N GLN A 197 -11.24 15.12 -11.18
CA GLN A 197 -10.74 16.03 -10.16
C GLN A 197 -9.81 17.11 -10.72
N LEU A 198 -9.14 16.85 -11.85
CA LEU A 198 -8.35 17.85 -12.60
C LEU A 198 -9.17 19.05 -13.07
N PHE A 199 -10.49 18.87 -13.26
CA PHE A 199 -11.37 19.87 -13.85
C PHE A 199 -12.44 20.34 -12.89
N THR A 200 -12.91 19.48 -12.00
CA THR A 200 -14.00 19.77 -11.06
C THR A 200 -13.76 19.06 -9.74
N ALA A 201 -13.55 19.82 -8.67
CA ALA A 201 -13.34 19.28 -7.34
C ALA A 201 -14.55 18.45 -6.87
N GLY A 202 -14.29 17.26 -6.32
CA GLY A 202 -15.32 16.37 -5.78
C GLY A 202 -16.13 15.60 -6.83
N ALA A 203 -15.82 15.76 -8.12
CA ALA A 203 -16.35 14.88 -9.15
C ALA A 203 -15.63 13.52 -9.09
N THR A 204 -16.38 12.45 -9.32
CA THR A 204 -15.83 11.10 -9.51
C THR A 204 -15.91 10.74 -10.99
N SER A 205 -14.98 9.92 -11.47
CA SER A 205 -14.95 9.48 -12.87
C SER A 205 -14.22 8.16 -13.03
N GLN A 206 -14.46 7.48 -14.14
CA GLN A 206 -13.64 6.33 -14.55
C GLN A 206 -13.27 6.48 -16.01
N THR A 207 -11.99 6.68 -16.28
CA THR A 207 -11.48 6.79 -17.65
C THR A 207 -10.91 5.45 -18.09
N ARG A 208 -11.44 4.94 -19.20
CA ARG A 208 -11.01 3.68 -19.82
C ARG A 208 -9.87 3.94 -20.78
N VAL A 209 -8.78 3.18 -20.66
CA VAL A 209 -7.58 3.29 -21.50
C VAL A 209 -7.11 1.89 -21.89
N PHE A 210 -6.82 1.69 -23.17
CA PHE A 210 -6.21 0.47 -23.68
C PHE A 210 -4.71 0.67 -23.85
N VAL A 211 -3.92 -0.28 -23.34
CA VAL A 211 -2.47 -0.30 -23.32
C VAL A 211 -1.97 -1.33 -24.32
N ALA A 212 -1.23 -0.92 -25.34
CA ALA A 212 -0.61 -1.83 -26.29
C ALA A 212 0.67 -2.46 -25.72
N GLU A 213 1.15 -3.53 -26.35
CA GLU A 213 2.39 -4.22 -25.94
C GLU A 213 3.66 -3.37 -26.12
N ASP A 214 3.59 -2.30 -26.92
CA ASP A 214 4.69 -1.33 -27.09
C ASP A 214 4.56 -0.12 -26.15
N GLY A 215 3.59 -0.15 -25.24
CA GLY A 215 3.32 0.93 -24.28
C GLY A 215 2.48 2.07 -24.84
N THR A 216 2.06 2.04 -26.10
CA THR A 216 1.15 3.07 -26.65
C THR A 216 -0.25 2.98 -26.04
N LEU A 217 -0.87 4.14 -25.84
CA LEU A 217 -2.19 4.27 -25.23
C LEU A 217 -3.25 4.61 -26.27
N SER A 218 -4.45 4.06 -26.08
CA SER A 218 -5.65 4.41 -26.84
C SER A 218 -6.89 4.34 -25.94
N GLY A 219 -8.04 4.77 -26.44
CA GLY A 219 -9.30 4.74 -25.69
C GLY A 219 -10.43 4.10 -26.49
N PRO A 220 -11.54 3.74 -25.82
CA PRO A 220 -12.74 3.31 -26.50
C PRO A 220 -13.39 4.49 -27.25
N PRO A 221 -14.40 4.23 -28.12
CA PRO A 221 -15.20 5.29 -28.73
C PRO A 221 -15.76 6.26 -27.69
N TYR A 222 -15.83 7.55 -28.00
CA TYR A 222 -16.10 8.58 -26.96
C TYR A 222 -17.38 8.35 -26.14
N LEU A 223 -18.48 7.90 -26.75
CA LEU A 223 -19.73 7.64 -26.03
C LEU A 223 -19.64 6.46 -25.04
N GLU A 224 -18.58 5.65 -25.14
CA GLU A 224 -18.29 4.53 -24.24
C GLU A 224 -17.28 4.90 -23.15
N ASN A 225 -16.76 6.13 -23.15
CA ASN A 225 -15.82 6.65 -22.16
C ASN A 225 -16.43 7.84 -21.41
N TYR A 226 -17.55 7.59 -20.73
CA TYR A 226 -18.19 8.58 -19.88
C TYR A 226 -17.21 9.08 -18.82
N PHE A 227 -17.12 10.39 -18.64
CA PHE A 227 -16.19 11.01 -17.72
C PHE A 227 -16.90 11.48 -16.46
N TYR A 228 -17.75 12.50 -16.57
CA TYR A 228 -18.59 13.02 -15.48
C TYR A 228 -19.72 13.89 -16.07
N GLU A 229 -20.72 14.22 -15.26
CA GLU A 229 -21.76 15.19 -15.63
C GLU A 229 -21.36 16.58 -15.14
N ASN A 230 -21.25 17.54 -16.06
CA ASN A 230 -21.01 18.94 -15.73
C ASN A 230 -22.35 19.69 -15.65
N PRO A 231 -22.66 20.40 -14.55
CA PRO A 231 -23.95 21.10 -14.40
C PRO A 231 -24.28 22.12 -15.49
N ASN A 232 -23.27 22.65 -16.20
CA ASN A 232 -23.45 23.69 -17.21
C ASN A 232 -23.53 23.14 -18.64
N VAL A 233 -22.89 22.00 -18.92
CA VAL A 233 -22.78 21.45 -20.29
C VAL A 233 -23.33 20.02 -20.44
N GLY A 234 -23.77 19.40 -19.34
CA GLY A 234 -24.29 18.03 -19.30
C GLY A 234 -23.19 16.98 -19.29
N ASP A 235 -23.51 15.80 -19.82
CA ASP A 235 -22.59 14.67 -19.88
C ASP A 235 -21.32 15.01 -20.65
N THR A 236 -20.19 14.77 -20.00
CA THR A 236 -18.85 14.94 -20.56
C THR A 236 -18.20 13.57 -20.74
N TYR A 237 -17.52 13.40 -21.87
CA TYR A 237 -16.88 12.16 -22.27
C TYR A 237 -15.40 12.39 -22.59
N VAL A 238 -14.58 11.37 -22.38
CA VAL A 238 -13.19 11.34 -22.83
C VAL A 238 -13.15 10.83 -24.27
N ASP A 239 -12.50 11.56 -25.17
CA ASP A 239 -12.27 11.16 -26.57
C ASP A 239 -10.79 11.31 -26.96
N ASN A 240 -10.41 10.72 -28.09
CA ASN A 240 -9.07 10.81 -28.67
C ASN A 240 -7.95 10.51 -27.67
N VAL A 241 -8.17 9.52 -26.80
CA VAL A 241 -7.11 9.06 -25.88
C VAL A 241 -5.93 8.58 -26.72
N SER A 242 -4.77 9.12 -26.40
CA SER A 242 -3.48 8.77 -26.98
C SER A 242 -2.39 8.95 -25.93
N GLY A 243 -1.18 8.45 -26.19
CA GLY A 243 -0.06 8.64 -25.28
C GLY A 243 0.83 7.41 -25.19
N THR A 244 1.65 7.38 -24.14
CA THR A 244 2.63 6.34 -23.88
C THR A 244 2.65 5.97 -22.41
N SER A 245 3.03 4.75 -22.11
CA SER A 245 3.23 4.25 -20.76
C SER A 245 4.56 3.53 -20.66
N ASP A 246 5.15 3.60 -19.47
CA ASP A 246 6.31 2.81 -19.08
C ASP A 246 5.99 2.17 -17.74
N SER A 247 5.64 0.88 -17.75
CA SER A 247 5.33 0.13 -16.53
C SER A 247 6.51 0.06 -15.57
N CYS A 248 7.73 0.08 -16.11
CA CYS A 248 8.96 -0.04 -15.35
C CYS A 248 9.30 1.25 -14.62
N ALA A 249 9.17 2.38 -15.32
CA ALA A 249 9.24 3.70 -14.69
C ALA A 249 8.03 3.97 -13.77
N GLY A 250 6.89 3.30 -14.04
CA GLY A 250 5.64 3.59 -13.36
C GLY A 250 4.98 4.86 -13.88
N ASP A 251 5.15 5.15 -15.18
CA ASP A 251 4.70 6.39 -15.80
C ASP A 251 3.55 6.13 -16.78
N ILE A 252 2.52 6.96 -16.73
CA ILE A 252 1.44 7.02 -17.72
C ILE A 252 1.37 8.45 -18.24
N ASN A 253 1.76 8.67 -19.48
CA ASN A 253 1.60 9.94 -20.18
C ASN A 253 0.39 9.84 -21.11
N ILE A 254 -0.72 10.44 -20.71
CA ILE A 254 -1.99 10.38 -21.43
C ILE A 254 -2.37 11.76 -21.97
N SER A 255 -2.80 11.75 -23.22
CA SER A 255 -3.38 12.89 -23.92
C SER A 255 -4.80 12.57 -24.36
N PHE A 256 -5.75 13.44 -24.10
CA PHE A 256 -7.15 13.23 -24.46
C PHE A 256 -7.88 14.57 -24.65
N ILE A 257 -9.07 14.52 -25.25
CA ILE A 257 -9.98 15.67 -25.29
C ILE A 257 -11.25 15.35 -24.50
N LEU A 258 -11.81 16.36 -23.86
CA LEU A 258 -13.15 16.29 -23.31
C LEU A 258 -14.18 16.74 -24.34
N ARG A 259 -15.21 15.94 -24.56
CA ARG A 259 -16.37 16.27 -25.40
C ARG A 259 -17.65 16.38 -24.60
N PHE A 260 -18.47 17.36 -24.96
CA PHE A 260 -19.81 17.57 -24.41
C PHE A 260 -20.71 18.13 -25.53
N GLY A 261 -21.80 17.41 -25.83
CA GLY A 261 -22.66 17.72 -26.99
C GLY A 261 -21.87 17.75 -28.30
N THR A 262 -21.92 18.87 -29.02
CA THR A 262 -21.17 19.11 -30.27
C THR A 262 -19.83 19.83 -30.06
N SER A 263 -19.47 20.11 -28.82
CA SER A 263 -18.26 20.87 -28.46
C SER A 263 -17.16 19.94 -27.95
N ALA A 264 -15.92 20.42 -28.07
CA ALA A 264 -14.73 19.74 -27.57
C ALA A 264 -13.76 20.76 -26.97
N THR A 265 -13.02 20.32 -25.97
CA THR A 265 -11.85 21.04 -25.44
C THR A 265 -10.63 20.86 -26.35
N GLY A 266 -9.55 21.60 -26.06
CA GLY A 266 -8.23 21.26 -26.60
C GLY A 266 -7.63 20.05 -25.88
N ASP A 267 -6.47 19.59 -26.36
CA ASP A 267 -5.77 18.44 -25.77
C ASP A 267 -5.42 18.68 -24.30
N GLN A 268 -5.83 17.74 -23.46
CA GLN A 268 -5.48 17.63 -22.05
C GLN A 268 -4.34 16.64 -21.95
N ASN A 269 -3.20 17.09 -21.45
CA ASN A 269 -2.01 16.24 -21.28
C ASN A 269 -1.76 16.05 -19.79
N VAL A 270 -1.74 14.80 -19.35
CA VAL A 270 -1.58 14.42 -17.95
C VAL A 270 -0.47 13.39 -17.87
N VAL A 271 0.48 13.63 -16.99
CA VAL A 271 1.52 12.66 -16.63
C VAL A 271 1.21 12.17 -15.23
N LEU A 272 0.99 10.87 -15.12
CA LEU A 272 0.76 10.16 -13.87
C LEU A 272 2.03 9.38 -13.53
N ASN A 273 2.52 9.54 -12.31
CA ASN A 273 3.66 8.77 -11.79
C ASN A 273 3.18 7.92 -10.61
N ARG A 274 3.63 6.67 -10.54
CA ARG A 274 3.26 5.77 -9.46
C ARG A 274 3.83 6.25 -8.12
N LEU A 275 3.02 6.14 -7.06
CA LEU A 275 3.42 6.36 -5.65
C LEU A 275 4.14 5.14 -5.05
#